data_AF-A0A925D1B2-F1
#
_entry.id   AF-A0A925D1B2-F1
#
_cell.length_a   1.000
_cell.length_b   1.000
_cell.length_c   1.000
_cell.angle_alpha   90.00
_cell.angle_beta   90.00
_cell.angle_gamma   90.00
#
_symmetry.space_group_name_H-M   'P 1'
#
loop_
_entity.id
_entity.type
_entity.pdbx_description
1 polymer ?
#
loop_
_entity_poly.entity_id
_entity_poly.type
_entity_poly.pdbx_seq_one_letter_code
_entity_poly.pdbx_strand_id
1 'polypeptide(L)' 'MKIKACIWLFVFGFVIDFVGAWMKVTHQPLGDVTIAIAVLFKTVGILGLTVFLLAHPKVKAFLAYKPFDDFK' A
#
# COMPACT_ATOMS: atom_id res chain seq x y z
N MET A 1 -12.28 -7.08 -4.84
CA MET A 1 -11.07 -6.98 -5.70
C MET A 1 -10.16 -8.15 -5.41
N LYS A 2 -9.55 -8.79 -6.43
CA LYS A 2 -8.56 -9.85 -6.17
C LYS A 2 -7.40 -9.19 -5.41
N ILE A 3 -7.14 -9.56 -4.16
CA ILE A 3 -6.02 -9.03 -3.35
C ILE A 3 -4.70 -8.99 -4.13
N LYS A 4 -4.52 -9.99 -5.02
CA LYS A 4 -3.42 -10.08 -5.98
C LYS A 4 -3.23 -8.80 -6.80
N ALA A 5 -4.31 -8.17 -7.26
CA ALA A 5 -4.23 -6.92 -8.02
C ALA A 5 -3.72 -5.75 -7.15
N CYS A 6 -4.16 -5.65 -5.89
CA CYS A 6 -3.65 -4.62 -4.98
C CYS A 6 -2.16 -4.82 -4.65
N ILE A 7 -1.73 -6.08 -4.47
CA ILE A 7 -0.33 -6.44 -4.29
C ILE A 7 0.48 -6.06 -5.54
N TRP A 8 0.02 -6.45 -6.72
CA TRP A 8 0.69 -6.11 -7.98
C TRP A 8 0.80 -4.60 -8.18
N LEU A 9 -0.25 -3.84 -7.89
CA LEU A 9 -0.28 -2.39 -8.02
C LEU A 9 0.67 -1.71 -7.03
N PHE A 10 0.75 -2.23 -5.80
CA PHE A 10 1.71 -1.76 -4.80
C PHE A 10 3.16 -2.06 -5.21
N VAL A 11 3.46 -3.29 -5.62
CA VAL A 11 4.81 -3.70 -6.07
C VAL A 11 5.23 -2.90 -7.30
N PHE A 12 4.33 -2.72 -8.25
CA PHE A 12 4.59 -1.93 -9.45
C PHE A 12 4.90 -0.47 -9.11
N GLY A 13 4.14 0.15 -8.20
CA GLY A 13 4.45 1.48 -7.68
C GLY A 13 5.83 1.51 -6.98
N PHE A 14 6.23 0.45 -6.30
CA PHE A 14 7.56 0.33 -5.70
C PHE A 14 8.70 0.32 -6.72
N VAL A 15 8.51 -0.41 -7.83
CA VAL A 15 9.50 -0.45 -8.92
C VAL A 15 9.62 0.91 -9.61
N ILE A 16 8.51 1.58 -9.90
CA ILE A 16 8.54 2.93 -10.51
C ILE A 16 9.23 3.92 -9.59
N ASP A 17 9.01 3.83 -8.27
CA ASP A 17 9.66 4.72 -7.31
C ASP A 17 11.16 4.50 -7.26
N PHE A 18 11.62 3.24 -7.36
CA PHE A 18 13.04 2.93 -7.46
C PHE A 18 13.67 3.55 -8.72
N VAL A 19 12.98 3.44 -9.86
CA VAL A 19 13.41 4.07 -11.12
C VAL A 19 13.42 5.59 -11.00
N GLY A 20 12.37 6.19 -10.41
CA GLY A 20 12.27 7.63 -10.20
C GLY A 20 13.36 8.16 -9.27
N ALA A 21 13.66 7.43 -8.19
CA ALA A 21 14.75 7.74 -7.27
C ALA A 21 16.11 7.68 -7.98
N TRP A 22 16.35 6.65 -8.81
CA TRP A 22 17.55 6.59 -9.65
C TRP A 22 17.65 7.80 -10.57
N MET A 23 16.58 8.13 -11.29
CA MET A 23 16.54 9.30 -12.18
C MET A 23 16.85 10.59 -11.43
N LYS A 24 16.29 10.75 -10.22
CA LYS A 24 16.54 11.91 -9.36
C LYS A 24 18.00 12.00 -8.91
N VAL A 25 18.61 10.89 -8.49
CA VAL A 25 20.03 10.85 -8.09
C VAL A 25 20.96 11.15 -9.28
N THR A 26 20.62 10.63 -10.45
CA THR A 26 21.39 10.86 -11.69
C THR A 26 21.10 12.20 -12.36
N HIS A 27 20.32 13.09 -11.72
CA HIS A 27 19.93 14.41 -12.23
C HIS A 27 19.25 14.36 -13.60
N GLN A 28 18.59 13.24 -13.92
CA GLN A 28 17.79 13.13 -15.11
C GLN A 28 16.52 13.99 -14.97
N PRO A 29 16.10 14.67 -16.04
CA PRO A 29 14.84 15.41 -16.02
C PRO A 29 13.69 14.44 -15.71
N LEU A 30 12.65 14.94 -15.03
CA LEU A 30 11.45 14.19 -14.65
C LEU A 30 11.60 13.21 -13.47
N GLY A 31 12.76 13.13 -12.79
CA GLY A 31 12.91 12.29 -11.59
C GLY A 31 11.83 12.54 -10.53
N ASP A 32 11.51 13.81 -10.24
CA ASP A 32 10.45 14.19 -9.29
C ASP A 32 9.05 13.77 -9.75
N VAL A 33 8.77 13.88 -11.05
CA VAL A 33 7.47 13.52 -11.63
C VAL A 33 7.26 12.01 -11.56
N THR A 34 8.29 11.23 -11.88
CA THR A 34 8.27 9.77 -11.82
C THR A 34 8.03 9.28 -10.39
N ILE A 35 8.68 9.90 -9.40
CA ILE A 35 8.45 9.61 -7.98
C ILE A 35 7.01 9.97 -7.57
N ALA A 36 6.50 11.13 -7.99
CA ALA A 36 5.12 11.54 -7.66
C ALA A 36 4.08 10.54 -8.20
N ILE A 37 4.26 10.07 -9.44
CA ILE A 37 3.41 9.02 -10.02
C ILE A 37 3.53 7.73 -9.23
N ALA A 38 4.75 7.32 -8.87
CA ALA A 38 4.98 6.11 -8.10
C ALA A 38 4.27 6.14 -6.73
N VAL A 39 4.30 7.28 -6.05
CA VAL A 39 3.61 7.50 -4.77
C VAL A 39 2.11 7.32 -4.92
N LEU A 40 1.49 7.82 -5.99
CA LEU A 40 0.06 7.62 -6.25
C LEU A 40 -0.28 6.13 -6.37
N PHE A 41 0.49 5.37 -7.15
CA PHE A 41 0.28 3.93 -7.30
C PHE A 41 0.48 3.17 -5.98
N LYS A 42 1.54 3.47 -5.21
CA LYS A 42 1.75 2.84 -3.90
C LYS A 42 0.64 3.16 -2.92
N THR A 43 0.18 4.42 -2.89
CA THR A 43 -0.87 4.88 -1.97
C THR A 43 -2.20 4.19 -2.28
N VAL A 44 -2.57 4.08 -3.55
CA VAL A 44 -3.79 3.36 -3.96
C VAL A 44 -3.65 1.86 -3.67
N GLY A 45 -2.50 1.26 -3.94
CA GLY A 45 -2.22 -0.16 -3.67
C GLY A 45 -2.30 -0.49 -2.18
N ILE A 46 -1.68 0.31 -1.32
CA ILE A 46 -1.64 0.08 0.13
C ILE A 46 -3.00 0.36 0.78
N LEU A 47 -3.73 1.39 0.33
CA LEU A 47 -5.10 1.63 0.77
C LEU A 47 -6.01 0.45 0.41
N GLY A 48 -5.91 -0.05 -0.83
CA GLY A 48 -6.65 -1.22 -1.28
C GLY A 48 -6.33 -2.48 -0.44
N LEU A 49 -5.05 -2.69 -0.11
CA LEU A 49 -4.62 -3.77 0.77
C LEU A 49 -5.16 -3.60 2.19
N THR A 50 -5.14 -2.38 2.72
CA THR A 50 -5.59 -2.07 4.09
C THR A 50 -7.09 -2.30 4.22
N VAL A 51 -7.89 -1.82 3.26
CA VAL A 51 -9.33 -2.05 3.22
C VAL A 51 -9.64 -3.54 3.11
N PHE A 52 -8.90 -4.28 2.28
CA PHE A 52 -9.07 -5.73 2.18
C PHE A 52 -8.70 -6.44 3.49
N LEU A 53 -7.63 -6.01 4.15
CA LEU A 53 -7.19 -6.56 5.43
C LEU A 53 -8.23 -6.34 6.53
N LEU A 54 -8.77 -5.12 6.63
CA LEU A 54 -9.81 -4.76 7.59
C LEU A 54 -11.13 -5.48 7.33
N ALA A 55 -11.45 -5.77 6.07
CA ALA A 55 -12.62 -6.57 5.70
C ALA A 55 -12.45 -8.07 5.96
N HIS A 56 -11.23 -8.54 6.25
CA HIS A 56 -10.97 -9.96 6.47
C HIS A 56 -11.57 -10.42 7.82
N PRO A 57 -12.33 -11.53 7.86
CA PRO A 57 -13.09 -11.93 9.06
C PRO A 57 -12.20 -12.16 10.29
N LYS A 58 -10.99 -12.70 10.11
CA LYS A 58 -10.02 -12.88 11.21
C LYS A 58 -9.54 -11.56 11.80
N VAL A 59 -9.31 -10.55 10.97
CA VAL A 59 -8.82 -9.22 11.40
C VAL A 59 -9.97 -8.46 12.06
N LYS A 60 -11.18 -8.56 11.50
CA LYS A 60 -12.38 -8.01 12.12
C LYS A 60 -12.67 -8.64 13.48
N ALA A 61 -12.51 -9.96 13.61
CA ALA A 61 -12.65 -10.66 14.90
C ALA A 61 -11.57 -10.22 15.91
N PHE A 62 -10.34 -10.05 15.46
CA PHE A 62 -9.26 -9.52 16.31
C PHE A 62 -9.52 -8.07 16.76
N LEU A 63 -10.01 -7.21 15.88
CA LEU A 63 -10.36 -5.82 16.22
C LEU A 63 -11.64 -5.71 17.08
N ALA A 64 -12.56 -6.67 16.95
CA ALA A 64 -13.77 -6.75 17.76
C ALA A 64 -13.52 -7.41 19.13
N TYR A 65 -12.36 -8.06 19.30
CA TYR A 65 -11.98 -8.64 20.58
C TYR A 65 -11.75 -7.51 21.60
N LYS A 66 -12.69 -7.39 22.54
CA LYS A 66 -12.56 -6.52 23.71
C LYS A 66 -12.04 -7.36 24.88
N PRO A 67 -10.79 -7.19 25.32
CA PRO A 67 -10.22 -7.98 26.41
C PRO A 67 -10.87 -7.73 27.79
N PHE A 68 -11.80 -6.77 27.89
CA PHE A 68 -12.43 -6.36 29.15
C PHE A 68 -13.89 -6.84 29.31
N ASP A 69 -14.48 -7.49 28.31
CA ASP A 69 -15.84 -8.05 28.44
C ASP A 69 -15.83 -9.43 29.14
N ASP A 70 -14.67 -10.09 29.26
CA ASP A 70 -14.49 -11.37 29.97
C ASP A 70 -14.46 -11.25 31.51
N PHE A 71 -14.59 -10.04 32.07
CA PHE A 71 -14.52 -9.78 33.51
C PHE A 71 -15.90 -9.55 34.18
N LYS A 72 -17.02 -9.89 33.52
CA LYS A 72 -18.38 -9.76 34.06
C LYS A 72 -19.04 -11.09 34.38
#